data_AF-A0A0J9S2G4-F1
#
_entry.id   AF-A0A0J9S2G4-F1
#
_cell.length_a   1.000
_cell.length_b   1.000
_cell.length_c   1.000
_cell.angle_alpha   90.00
_cell.angle_beta   90.00
_cell.angle_gamma   90.00
#
_symmetry.space_group_name_H-M   'P 1'
#
loop_
_entity.id
_entity.type
_entity.pdbx_description
1 polymer ?
#
loop_
_entity_poly.entity_id
_entity_poly.type
_entity_poly.pdbx_seq_one_letter_code
_entity_poly.pdbx_strand_id
1 'polypeptide(L)'
;MATSVEDEEYDFNDIFPTSKYYFDIETKDLNNEYISDCFDISRQIHRDGKNEFIMPCQKLIHYLKYINKYPAIDDKKKSCKYFNYKLMDELKKIRNTCEETKDCYIKMINAYSKESDGIDVCKEYIQEIHEKTLVKFQKLDSLYEIFYKFTSTQEEGENGKCDSGRECSEKYSEYITLCNQISHTGFCKALDKFRDSYNFHMKNESECVKVPRYLYSPFGTERRRTFSISLITMFATSTILFTVYKVNGILL
;
A
#
# COMPACT_ATOMS: atom_id res chain seq x y z
N MET A 1 -21.97 -13.73 27.47
CA MET A 1 -21.93 -12.51 26.62
C MET A 1 -20.54 -12.48 26.04
N ALA A 2 -20.40 -12.89 24.77
CA ALA A 2 -19.11 -13.08 24.14
C ALA A 2 -18.45 -11.72 23.88
N THR A 3 -17.25 -11.55 24.41
CA THR A 3 -16.34 -10.44 24.10
C THR A 3 -16.11 -10.43 22.60
N SER A 4 -16.56 -9.37 21.92
CA SER A 4 -16.20 -9.09 20.54
C SER A 4 -14.68 -8.99 20.48
N VAL A 5 -14.05 -9.94 19.80
CA VAL A 5 -12.63 -9.89 19.44
C VAL A 5 -12.40 -8.52 18.80
N GLU A 6 -11.65 -7.66 19.48
CA GLU A 6 -11.14 -6.43 18.87
C GLU A 6 -10.36 -6.87 17.62
N ASP A 7 -10.84 -6.46 16.44
CA ASP A 7 -10.17 -6.68 15.15
C ASP A 7 -8.70 -6.21 15.31
N GLU A 8 -7.75 -7.14 15.48
CA GLU A 8 -6.33 -6.79 15.56
C GLU A 8 -5.97 -5.92 14.35
N GLU A 9 -5.42 -4.74 14.63
CA GLU A 9 -5.17 -3.74 13.61
C GLU A 9 -4.10 -4.23 12.63
N TYR A 10 -4.50 -4.49 11.39
CA TYR A 10 -3.56 -4.97 10.37
C TYR A 10 -2.45 -3.94 10.10
N ASP A 11 -1.21 -4.39 10.15
CA ASP A 11 -0.04 -3.57 9.88
C ASP A 11 0.27 -3.48 8.38
N PHE A 12 -0.05 -2.32 7.80
CA PHE A 12 0.24 -1.93 6.41
C PHE A 12 1.61 -1.29 6.22
N ASN A 13 2.43 -1.18 7.27
CA ASN A 13 3.67 -0.41 7.18
C ASN A 13 4.59 -0.89 6.06
N ASP A 14 4.97 0.07 5.22
CA ASP A 14 5.98 -0.06 4.17
C ASP A 14 5.66 -1.11 3.10
N ILE A 15 4.43 -1.64 3.05
CA ILE A 15 3.98 -2.47 1.93
C ILE A 15 3.91 -1.61 0.66
N PHE A 16 3.27 -0.45 0.79
CA PHE A 16 3.19 0.54 -0.27
C PHE A 16 4.24 1.65 -0.04
N PRO A 17 4.77 2.27 -1.11
CA PRO A 17 4.51 1.98 -2.54
C PRO A 17 5.24 0.74 -3.08
N THR A 18 6.31 0.31 -2.41
CA THR A 18 7.35 -0.56 -2.98
C THR A 18 6.83 -1.87 -3.55
N SER A 19 6.05 -2.63 -2.76
CA SER A 19 5.57 -3.94 -3.19
C SER A 19 4.60 -3.85 -4.37
N LYS A 20 3.75 -2.81 -4.43
CA LYS A 20 2.90 -2.54 -5.59
C LYS A 20 3.73 -2.18 -6.82
N TYR A 21 4.68 -1.25 -6.68
CA TYR A 21 5.53 -0.80 -7.77
C TYR A 21 6.23 -1.98 -8.46
N TYR A 22 6.84 -2.88 -7.69
CA TYR A 22 7.49 -4.06 -8.25
C TYR A 22 6.50 -5.08 -8.78
N PHE A 23 5.34 -5.28 -8.14
CA PHE A 23 4.30 -6.12 -8.73
C PHE A 23 3.87 -5.60 -10.11
N ASP A 24 3.62 -4.29 -10.25
CA ASP A 24 3.17 -3.71 -11.52
C ASP A 24 4.25 -3.83 -12.60
N ILE A 25 5.53 -3.60 -12.27
CA ILE A 25 6.65 -3.76 -13.21
C ILE A 25 6.81 -5.21 -13.68
N GLU A 26 6.87 -6.14 -12.74
CA GLU A 26 7.13 -7.56 -13.03
C GLU A 26 5.95 -8.24 -13.75
N THR A 27 4.78 -7.58 -13.78
CA THR A 27 3.54 -8.13 -14.35
C THR A 27 2.98 -7.33 -15.53
N LYS A 28 3.67 -6.26 -15.95
CA LYS A 28 3.25 -5.38 -17.05
C LYS A 28 3.19 -6.11 -18.39
N ASP A 29 4.31 -6.75 -18.75
CA ASP A 29 4.52 -7.37 -20.07
C ASP A 29 4.72 -8.88 -19.90
N LEU A 30 3.63 -9.57 -19.54
CA LEU A 30 3.65 -11.02 -19.42
C LEU A 30 3.92 -11.67 -20.79
N ASN A 31 4.90 -12.57 -20.82
CA ASN A 31 5.12 -13.46 -21.95
C ASN A 31 4.39 -14.80 -21.70
N ASN A 32 4.71 -15.82 -22.50
CA ASN A 32 4.13 -17.15 -22.35
C ASN A 32 4.75 -17.96 -21.19
N GLU A 33 5.60 -17.36 -20.35
CA GLU A 33 6.15 -18.06 -19.17
C GLU A 33 5.04 -18.46 -18.21
N TYR A 34 5.26 -19.63 -17.59
CA TYR A 34 4.37 -20.23 -16.58
C TYR A 34 2.95 -20.53 -17.06
N ILE A 35 2.61 -20.34 -18.35
CA ILE A 35 1.25 -20.57 -18.84
C ILE A 35 0.80 -22.02 -18.63
N SER A 36 1.69 -22.98 -18.90
CA SER A 36 1.43 -24.41 -18.66
C SER A 36 1.23 -24.71 -17.18
N ASP A 37 2.10 -24.18 -16.32
CA ASP A 37 1.96 -24.32 -14.87
C ASP A 37 0.64 -23.71 -14.39
N CYS A 38 0.23 -22.58 -14.95
CA CYS A 38 -1.02 -21.92 -14.61
C CYS A 38 -2.26 -22.66 -15.10
N PHE A 39 -2.19 -23.42 -16.20
CA PHE A 39 -3.25 -24.36 -16.55
C PHE A 39 -3.40 -25.46 -15.50
N ASP A 40 -2.28 -26.02 -15.02
CA ASP A 40 -2.29 -27.07 -14.00
C ASP A 40 -2.80 -26.55 -12.66
N ILE A 41 -2.32 -25.39 -12.22
CA ILE A 41 -2.76 -24.68 -11.02
C ILE A 41 -4.25 -24.33 -11.10
N SER A 42 -4.70 -23.77 -12.23
CA SER A 42 -6.09 -23.38 -12.42
C SER A 42 -7.03 -24.58 -12.25
N ARG A 43 -6.67 -25.76 -12.79
CA ARG A 43 -7.45 -26.99 -12.63
C ARG A 43 -7.57 -27.46 -11.17
N GLN A 44 -6.58 -27.17 -10.32
CA GLN A 44 -6.61 -27.54 -8.90
C GLN A 44 -7.43 -26.57 -8.05
N ILE A 45 -7.45 -25.28 -8.44
CA ILE A 45 -8.08 -24.22 -7.65
C ILE A 45 -9.52 -23.99 -8.11
N HIS A 46 -9.77 -24.02 -9.41
CA HIS A 46 -11.01 -23.65 -10.06
C HIS A 46 -11.56 -24.80 -10.90
N ARG A 47 -12.76 -25.30 -10.56
CA ARG A 47 -13.34 -26.50 -11.16
C ARG A 47 -14.22 -26.24 -12.39
N ASP A 48 -14.59 -24.99 -12.68
CA ASP A 48 -15.60 -24.71 -13.71
C ASP A 48 -15.02 -24.66 -15.14
N GLY A 49 -13.75 -25.05 -15.31
CA GLY A 49 -13.07 -25.15 -16.62
C GLY A 49 -12.83 -23.79 -17.29
N LYS A 50 -13.13 -22.68 -16.61
CA LYS A 50 -12.88 -21.34 -17.14
C LYS A 50 -11.42 -20.96 -16.88
N ASN A 51 -10.77 -20.45 -17.91
CA ASN A 51 -9.37 -20.01 -17.86
C ASN A 51 -9.19 -18.65 -17.16
N GLU A 52 -10.12 -18.26 -16.28
CA GLU A 52 -10.17 -16.95 -15.60
C GLU A 52 -8.98 -16.73 -14.67
N PHE A 53 -8.44 -17.79 -14.05
CA PHE A 53 -7.30 -17.70 -13.14
C PHE A 53 -5.93 -17.77 -13.83
N ILE A 54 -5.85 -18.02 -15.15
CA ILE A 54 -4.55 -18.21 -15.82
C ILE A 54 -3.71 -16.95 -15.79
N MET A 55 -4.26 -15.82 -16.24
CA MET A 55 -3.54 -14.54 -16.25
C MET A 55 -3.23 -14.06 -14.81
N PRO A 56 -4.18 -14.08 -13.85
CA PRO A 56 -3.86 -13.85 -12.43
C PRO A 56 -2.72 -14.73 -11.91
N CYS A 57 -2.76 -16.03 -12.20
CA CYS A 57 -1.72 -16.98 -11.81
C CYS A 57 -0.35 -16.59 -12.36
N GLN A 58 -0.25 -16.21 -13.64
CA GLN A 58 1.03 -15.78 -14.22
C GLN A 58 1.58 -14.57 -13.47
N LYS A 59 0.74 -13.54 -13.23
CA LYS A 59 1.14 -12.36 -12.46
C LYS A 59 1.67 -12.72 -11.06
N LEU A 60 0.95 -13.60 -10.37
CA LEU A 60 1.31 -14.09 -9.05
C LEU A 60 2.64 -14.85 -9.05
N ILE A 61 2.87 -15.73 -10.04
CA ILE A 61 4.14 -16.47 -10.17
C ILE A 61 5.31 -15.52 -10.48
N HIS A 62 5.16 -14.60 -11.44
CA HIS A 62 6.21 -13.61 -11.75
C HIS A 62 6.60 -12.82 -10.50
N TYR A 63 5.61 -12.37 -9.73
CA TYR A 63 5.89 -11.64 -8.50
C TYR A 63 6.60 -12.51 -7.44
N LEU A 64 6.19 -13.77 -7.25
CA LEU A 64 6.88 -14.69 -6.34
C LEU A 64 8.33 -14.93 -6.77
N LYS A 65 8.60 -15.07 -8.08
CA LYS A 65 9.96 -15.21 -8.62
C LYS A 65 10.82 -13.98 -8.33
N TYR A 66 10.24 -12.78 -8.47
CA TYR A 66 10.90 -11.54 -8.08
C TYR A 66 11.28 -11.53 -6.59
N ILE A 67 10.33 -11.85 -5.70
CA ILE A 67 10.58 -11.90 -4.24
C ILE A 67 11.69 -12.90 -3.91
N ASN A 68 11.66 -14.07 -4.54
CA ASN A 68 12.67 -15.11 -4.33
C ASN A 68 14.07 -14.69 -4.82
N LYS A 69 14.14 -13.96 -5.93
CA LYS A 69 15.41 -13.51 -6.51
C LYS A 69 16.05 -12.34 -5.75
N TYR A 70 15.23 -11.47 -5.16
CA TYR A 70 15.70 -10.23 -4.52
C TYR A 70 15.31 -10.10 -3.04
N PRO A 71 15.67 -11.09 -2.17
CA PRO A 71 15.23 -11.13 -0.78
C PRO A 71 15.76 -9.99 0.09
N ALA A 72 16.75 -9.22 -0.39
CA ALA A 72 17.38 -8.11 0.32
C ALA A 72 16.92 -6.71 -0.16
N ILE A 73 16.27 -6.61 -1.32
CA ILE A 73 15.85 -5.32 -1.91
C ILE A 73 14.46 -4.90 -1.42
N ASP A 74 13.58 -5.89 -1.23
CA ASP A 74 12.29 -5.69 -0.59
C ASP A 74 12.27 -6.55 0.68
N ASP A 75 11.77 -6.00 1.78
CA ASP A 75 11.60 -6.81 2.98
C ASP A 75 10.63 -7.92 2.61
N LYS A 76 11.16 -9.14 2.44
CA LYS A 76 10.43 -10.34 2.00
C LYS A 76 9.05 -10.44 2.64
N LYS A 77 8.94 -10.10 3.93
CA LYS A 77 7.68 -10.10 4.67
C LYS A 77 6.65 -9.15 4.08
N LYS A 78 7.05 -7.94 3.68
CA LYS A 78 6.18 -6.89 3.10
C LYS A 78 5.70 -7.29 1.71
N SER A 79 6.59 -7.77 0.85
CA SER A 79 6.24 -8.28 -0.48
C SER A 79 5.30 -9.48 -0.38
N CYS A 80 5.57 -10.40 0.56
CA CYS A 80 4.69 -11.54 0.78
C CYS A 80 3.32 -11.16 1.36
N LYS A 81 3.23 -10.12 2.20
CA LYS A 81 1.93 -9.55 2.61
C LYS A 81 1.16 -8.98 1.41
N TYR A 82 1.85 -8.32 0.48
CA TYR A 82 1.22 -7.81 -0.75
C TYR A 82 0.78 -8.95 -1.68
N PHE A 83 1.62 -9.97 -1.88
CA PHE A 83 1.28 -11.18 -2.61
C PHE A 83 0.03 -11.86 -2.02
N ASN A 84 -0.02 -12.02 -0.71
CA ASN A 84 -1.17 -12.59 0.00
C ASN A 84 -2.46 -11.81 -0.31
N TYR A 85 -2.40 -10.47 -0.26
CA TYR A 85 -3.49 -9.61 -0.69
C TYR A 85 -3.92 -9.90 -2.14
N LYS A 86 -2.99 -9.87 -3.10
CA LYS A 86 -3.33 -10.08 -4.52
C LYS A 86 -3.90 -11.47 -4.76
N LEU A 87 -3.34 -12.51 -4.14
CA LEU A 87 -3.88 -13.86 -4.23
C LEU A 87 -5.34 -13.90 -3.74
N MET A 88 -5.61 -13.36 -2.55
CA MET A 88 -6.97 -13.35 -2.00
C MET A 88 -7.95 -12.55 -2.88
N ASP A 89 -7.52 -11.39 -3.39
CA ASP A 89 -8.33 -10.55 -4.27
C ASP A 89 -8.73 -11.27 -5.55
N GLU A 90 -7.80 -12.01 -6.18
CA GLU A 90 -8.06 -12.80 -7.38
C GLU A 90 -8.93 -14.02 -7.09
N LEU A 91 -8.70 -14.71 -5.97
CA LEU A 91 -9.51 -15.86 -5.56
C LEU A 91 -10.97 -15.50 -5.30
N LYS A 92 -11.27 -14.28 -4.85
CA LYS A 92 -12.65 -13.81 -4.65
C LYS A 92 -13.41 -13.52 -5.94
N LYS A 93 -12.71 -13.31 -7.05
CA LYS A 93 -13.30 -13.05 -8.37
C LYS A 93 -13.77 -14.33 -9.06
N ILE A 94 -13.34 -15.49 -8.58
CA ILE A 94 -13.63 -16.80 -9.18
C ILE A 94 -14.30 -17.72 -8.17
N ARG A 95 -15.02 -18.73 -8.66
CA ARG A 95 -15.48 -19.84 -7.82
C ARG A 95 -14.30 -20.78 -7.54
N ASN A 96 -13.51 -20.46 -6.53
CA ASN A 96 -12.41 -21.32 -6.09
C ASN A 96 -12.91 -22.44 -5.15
N THR A 97 -12.07 -23.46 -4.95
CA THR A 97 -12.37 -24.64 -4.11
C THR A 97 -11.57 -24.67 -2.80
N CYS A 98 -11.06 -23.53 -2.38
CA CYS A 98 -10.22 -23.41 -1.20
C CYS A 98 -11.05 -22.98 0.00
N GLU A 99 -10.74 -23.53 1.17
CA GLU A 99 -11.37 -23.11 2.42
C GLU A 99 -10.75 -21.78 2.86
N GLU A 100 -9.42 -21.70 2.82
CA GLU A 100 -8.66 -20.49 3.11
C GLU A 100 -7.69 -20.12 1.98
N THR A 101 -7.23 -18.87 1.99
CA THR A 101 -6.21 -18.38 1.04
C THR A 101 -4.94 -19.22 1.06
N LYS A 102 -4.55 -19.69 2.26
CA LYS A 102 -3.38 -20.55 2.48
C LYS A 102 -3.49 -21.90 1.78
N ASP A 103 -4.67 -22.51 1.79
CA ASP A 103 -4.89 -23.80 1.12
C ASP A 103 -4.72 -23.67 -0.39
N CYS A 104 -5.25 -22.59 -0.94
CA CYS A 104 -5.08 -22.25 -2.35
C CYS A 104 -3.61 -22.09 -2.72
N TYR A 105 -2.84 -21.36 -1.91
CA TYR A 105 -1.42 -21.21 -2.17
C TYR A 105 -0.65 -22.54 -2.09
N ILE A 106 -1.00 -23.42 -1.13
CA ILE A 106 -0.41 -24.76 -1.07
C ILE A 106 -0.77 -25.57 -2.32
N LYS A 107 -2.01 -25.50 -2.82
CA LYS A 107 -2.41 -26.12 -4.10
C LYS A 107 -1.61 -25.54 -5.27
N MET A 108 -1.38 -24.22 -5.31
CA MET A 108 -0.54 -23.59 -6.33
C MET A 108 0.88 -24.18 -6.32
N ILE A 109 1.51 -24.27 -5.13
CA ILE A 109 2.87 -24.80 -4.96
C ILE A 109 2.95 -26.26 -5.41
N ASN A 110 1.99 -27.09 -5.00
CA ASN A 110 2.00 -28.52 -5.30
C ASN A 110 1.69 -28.83 -6.77
N ALA A 111 0.92 -27.97 -7.45
CA ALA A 111 0.58 -28.14 -8.86
C ALA A 111 1.67 -27.62 -9.81
N TYR A 112 2.61 -26.82 -9.30
CA TYR A 112 3.69 -26.25 -10.10
C TYR A 112 4.73 -27.32 -10.48
N SER A 113 5.08 -27.40 -11.77
CA SER A 113 5.76 -28.59 -12.33
C SER A 113 7.22 -28.78 -11.90
N LYS A 114 7.88 -27.75 -11.35
CA LYS A 114 9.33 -27.74 -11.09
C LYS A 114 9.72 -27.78 -9.60
N GLU A 115 9.04 -28.59 -8.79
CA GLU A 115 9.32 -28.75 -7.35
C GLU A 115 9.43 -27.40 -6.61
N SER A 116 8.35 -26.63 -6.63
CA SER A 116 8.23 -25.26 -6.09
C SER A 116 9.15 -24.20 -6.71
N ASP A 117 10.40 -24.47 -7.12
CA ASP A 117 11.32 -23.53 -7.78
C ASP A 117 11.28 -22.09 -7.19
N GLY A 118 11.15 -21.96 -5.86
CA GLY A 118 11.06 -20.67 -5.17
C GLY A 118 9.70 -19.94 -5.25
N ILE A 119 8.65 -20.54 -5.83
CA ILE A 119 7.28 -20.01 -5.73
C ILE A 119 6.68 -20.21 -4.34
N ASP A 120 7.32 -20.98 -3.46
CA ASP A 120 6.97 -21.18 -2.05
C ASP A 120 7.58 -20.12 -1.11
N VAL A 121 8.30 -19.14 -1.67
CA VAL A 121 9.02 -18.09 -0.93
C VAL A 121 8.17 -17.38 0.14
N CYS A 122 6.86 -17.28 -0.07
CA CYS A 122 5.92 -16.60 0.83
C CYS A 122 5.15 -17.52 1.80
N LYS A 123 5.43 -18.83 1.81
CA LYS A 123 4.62 -19.84 2.52
C LYS A 123 4.38 -19.55 4.00
N GLU A 124 5.38 -18.98 4.69
CA GLU A 124 5.31 -18.66 6.12
C GLU A 124 4.61 -17.31 6.41
N TYR A 125 4.32 -16.52 5.38
CA TYR A 125 3.76 -15.17 5.49
C TYR A 125 2.30 -15.07 5.04
N ILE A 126 1.72 -16.18 4.55
CA ILE A 126 0.32 -16.25 4.15
C ILE A 126 -0.56 -16.42 5.37
N GLN A 127 -1.53 -15.53 5.50
CA GLN A 127 -2.54 -15.51 6.54
C GLN A 127 -3.87 -15.08 5.94
N GLU A 128 -4.99 -15.55 6.49
CA GLU A 128 -6.29 -15.10 6.00
C GLU A 128 -6.47 -13.59 6.28
N ILE A 129 -6.90 -12.83 5.28
CA ILE A 129 -7.11 -11.38 5.42
C ILE A 129 -8.60 -11.13 5.60
N HIS A 130 -9.00 -10.61 6.76
CA HIS A 130 -10.40 -10.25 6.98
C HIS A 130 -10.93 -9.25 5.95
N GLU A 131 -12.22 -9.35 5.60
CA GLU A 131 -12.88 -8.52 4.57
C GLU A 131 -12.57 -7.02 4.71
N LYS A 132 -12.67 -6.49 5.93
CA LYS A 132 -12.40 -5.07 6.21
C LYS A 132 -10.96 -4.68 5.88
N THR A 133 -10.01 -5.59 6.07
CA THR A 133 -8.58 -5.39 5.75
C THR A 133 -8.35 -5.52 4.25
N LEU A 134 -9.03 -6.45 3.57
CA LEU A 134 -8.95 -6.56 2.11
C LEU A 134 -9.43 -5.28 1.43
N VAL A 135 -10.56 -4.72 1.87
CA VAL A 135 -11.08 -3.44 1.33
C VAL A 135 -10.07 -2.30 1.52
N LYS A 136 -9.35 -2.28 2.64
CA LYS A 136 -8.28 -1.29 2.90
C LYS A 136 -7.09 -1.47 1.96
N PHE A 137 -6.68 -2.72 1.67
CA PHE A 137 -5.68 -3.01 0.65
C PHE A 137 -6.12 -2.52 -0.73
N GLN A 138 -7.33 -2.85 -1.17
CA GLN A 138 -7.88 -2.43 -2.45
C GLN A 138 -7.92 -0.90 -2.59
N LYS A 139 -8.31 -0.19 -1.51
CA LYS A 139 -8.27 1.28 -1.48
C LYS A 139 -6.86 1.82 -1.66
N LEU A 140 -5.86 1.29 -0.94
CA LEU A 140 -4.46 1.71 -1.10
C LEU A 140 -3.90 1.36 -2.49
N ASP A 141 -4.17 0.17 -3.00
CA ASP A 141 -3.72 -0.29 -4.33
C ASP A 141 -4.29 0.60 -5.43
N SER A 142 -5.61 0.86 -5.39
CA SER A 142 -6.28 1.79 -6.31
C SER A 142 -5.74 3.21 -6.19
N LEU A 143 -5.44 3.69 -4.98
CA LEU A 143 -4.93 5.05 -4.79
C LEU A 143 -3.54 5.22 -5.42
N TYR A 144 -2.64 4.26 -5.21
CA TYR A 144 -1.32 4.28 -5.85
C TYR A 144 -1.38 4.06 -7.36
N GLU A 145 -2.34 3.28 -7.86
CA GLU A 145 -2.56 3.10 -9.30
C GLU A 145 -2.88 4.44 -9.97
N ILE A 146 -3.83 5.20 -9.41
CA ILE A 146 -4.20 6.52 -9.92
C ILE A 146 -3.04 7.51 -9.75
N PHE A 147 -2.31 7.42 -8.63
CA PHE A 147 -1.12 8.25 -8.40
C PHE A 147 -0.04 8.00 -9.45
N TYR A 148 0.25 6.76 -9.83
CA TYR A 148 1.25 6.46 -10.85
C TYR A 148 0.87 6.98 -12.24
N LYS A 149 -0.42 6.99 -12.59
CA LYS A 149 -0.92 7.67 -13.81
C LYS A 149 -0.71 9.17 -13.71
N PHE A 150 -1.07 9.76 -12.57
CA PHE A 150 -0.87 11.18 -12.32
C PHE A 150 0.62 11.60 -12.37
N THR A 151 1.54 10.78 -11.88
CA THR A 151 2.98 11.08 -11.90
C THR A 151 3.71 10.49 -13.11
N SER A 152 2.99 9.89 -14.05
CA SER A 152 3.58 9.27 -15.23
C SER A 152 4.27 10.32 -16.10
N THR A 153 5.43 9.95 -16.64
CA THR A 153 6.13 10.73 -17.66
C THR A 153 5.79 10.29 -19.07
N GLN A 154 4.96 9.25 -19.23
CA GLN A 154 4.46 8.83 -20.54
C GLN A 154 3.41 9.83 -21.03
N GLU A 155 3.30 9.99 -22.37
CA GLU A 155 2.39 10.91 -23.04
C GLU A 155 0.90 10.52 -22.87
N GLU A 156 0.40 10.53 -21.64
CA GLU A 156 -1.02 10.81 -21.41
C GLU A 156 -1.17 12.31 -21.63
N GLY A 157 -1.93 12.73 -22.66
CA GLY A 157 -2.12 14.15 -22.94
C GLY A 157 -2.50 14.91 -21.66
N GLU A 158 -2.03 16.15 -21.50
CA GLU A 158 -2.05 16.92 -20.23
C GLU A 158 -3.38 16.82 -19.45
N ASN A 159 -4.52 16.77 -20.16
CA ASN A 159 -5.85 16.59 -19.58
C ASN A 159 -5.99 15.28 -18.78
N GLY A 160 -5.49 14.15 -19.29
CA GLY A 160 -5.57 12.84 -18.63
C GLY A 160 -4.73 12.75 -17.35
N LYS A 161 -3.52 13.32 -17.37
CA LYS A 161 -2.66 13.44 -16.19
C LYS A 161 -3.37 14.25 -15.09
N CYS A 162 -3.88 15.43 -15.43
CA CYS A 162 -4.56 16.30 -14.46
C CYS A 162 -5.89 15.73 -13.96
N ASP A 163 -6.62 14.98 -14.79
CA ASP A 163 -7.83 14.28 -14.36
C ASP A 163 -7.48 13.16 -13.36
N SER A 164 -6.41 12.41 -13.58
CA SER A 164 -5.88 11.44 -12.61
C SER A 164 -5.46 12.10 -11.31
N GLY A 165 -4.81 13.27 -11.36
CA GLY A 165 -4.45 14.04 -10.17
C GLY A 165 -5.67 14.48 -9.36
N ARG A 166 -6.75 14.91 -10.04
CA ARG A 166 -8.02 15.27 -9.39
C ARG A 166 -8.65 14.04 -8.73
N GLU A 167 -8.82 12.95 -9.47
CA GLU A 167 -9.38 11.70 -8.96
C GLU A 167 -8.58 11.18 -7.75
N CYS A 168 -7.25 11.21 -7.84
CA CYS A 168 -6.34 10.81 -6.78
C CYS A 168 -6.59 11.60 -5.48
N SER A 169 -6.68 12.92 -5.59
CA SER A 169 -6.94 13.80 -4.43
C SER A 169 -8.33 13.61 -3.83
N GLU A 170 -9.35 13.35 -4.67
CA GLU A 170 -10.73 13.08 -4.25
C GLU A 170 -10.82 11.75 -3.51
N LYS A 171 -10.20 10.68 -4.06
CA LYS A 171 -10.15 9.35 -3.43
C LYS A 171 -9.38 9.36 -2.13
N TYR A 172 -8.24 10.04 -2.07
CA TYR A 172 -7.53 10.24 -0.81
C TYR A 172 -8.44 10.90 0.24
N SER A 173 -9.12 11.99 -0.14
CA SER A 173 -10.03 12.72 0.75
C SER A 173 -11.18 11.85 1.25
N GLU A 174 -11.75 11.00 0.39
CA GLU A 174 -12.74 9.99 0.78
C GLU A 174 -12.15 9.00 1.80
N TYR A 175 -10.95 8.48 1.54
CA TYR A 175 -10.36 7.41 2.34
C TYR A 175 -9.91 7.86 3.74
N ILE A 176 -9.42 9.09 3.88
CA ILE A 176 -9.06 9.63 5.20
C ILE A 176 -10.27 9.83 6.12
N THR A 177 -11.51 9.88 5.61
CA THR A 177 -12.71 9.92 6.47
C THR A 177 -12.89 8.65 7.30
N LEU A 178 -12.26 7.55 6.89
CA LEU A 178 -12.22 6.29 7.63
C LEU A 178 -11.22 6.31 8.79
N CYS A 179 -10.43 7.39 8.91
CA CYS A 179 -9.48 7.59 10.00
C CYS A 179 -10.12 8.41 11.12
N ASN A 180 -10.02 7.90 12.35
CA ASN A 180 -10.29 8.69 13.53
C ASN A 180 -8.99 9.40 13.96
N GLN A 181 -9.06 10.67 14.35
CA GLN A 181 -7.91 11.49 14.78
C GLN A 181 -7.09 10.85 15.92
N ILE A 182 -7.73 10.01 16.73
CA ILE A 182 -7.10 9.31 17.86
C ILE A 182 -6.54 7.94 17.43
N SER A 183 -7.09 7.35 16.36
CA SER A 183 -6.78 5.99 15.95
C SER A 183 -5.61 5.96 14.97
N HIS A 184 -4.49 5.39 15.42
CA HIS A 184 -3.27 5.23 14.64
C HIS A 184 -3.21 3.91 13.86
N THR A 185 -4.37 3.36 13.46
CA THR A 185 -4.63 2.98 12.08
C THR A 185 -3.44 2.59 11.22
N GLY A 186 -3.07 1.32 11.04
CA GLY A 186 -2.10 0.88 10.03
C GLY A 186 -2.47 1.43 8.65
N PHE A 187 -3.76 1.41 8.33
CA PHE A 187 -4.31 2.02 7.11
C PHE A 187 -4.13 3.54 7.09
N CYS A 188 -4.41 4.23 8.20
CA CYS A 188 -4.23 5.68 8.31
C CYS A 188 -2.76 6.11 8.23
N LYS A 189 -1.84 5.33 8.81
CA LYS A 189 -0.39 5.52 8.65
C LYS A 189 0.03 5.34 7.20
N ALA A 190 -0.53 4.36 6.48
CA ALA A 190 -0.25 4.18 5.06
C ALA A 190 -0.77 5.36 4.22
N LEU A 191 -1.97 5.88 4.51
CA LEU A 191 -2.48 7.11 3.87
C LEU A 191 -1.61 8.34 4.21
N ASP A 192 -1.14 8.47 5.44
CA ASP A 192 -0.25 9.57 5.85
C ASP A 192 1.08 9.53 5.09
N LYS A 193 1.64 8.34 4.84
CA LYS A 193 2.82 8.14 3.98
C LYS A 193 2.52 8.47 2.52
N PHE A 194 1.37 8.04 2.00
CA PHE A 194 0.93 8.39 0.66
C PHE A 194 0.84 9.91 0.46
N ARG A 195 0.26 10.62 1.44
CA ARG A 195 0.19 12.09 1.45
C ARG A 195 1.57 12.71 1.28
N ASP A 196 2.59 12.20 1.96
CA ASP A 196 3.95 12.72 1.83
C ASP A 196 4.50 12.58 0.41
N SER A 197 4.28 11.43 -0.23
CA SER A 197 4.66 11.21 -1.63
C SER A 197 3.93 12.17 -2.58
N TYR A 198 2.62 12.33 -2.41
CA TYR A 198 1.82 13.25 -3.22
C TYR A 198 2.26 14.70 -3.05
N ASN A 199 2.39 15.17 -1.81
CA ASN A 199 2.77 16.55 -1.50
C ASN A 199 4.20 16.86 -1.99
N PHE A 200 5.10 15.87 -1.95
CA PHE A 200 6.44 16.00 -2.52
C PHE A 200 6.39 16.19 -4.04
N HIS A 201 5.60 15.39 -4.75
CA HIS A 201 5.40 15.55 -6.20
C HIS A 201 4.82 16.93 -6.55
N MET A 202 3.74 17.35 -5.89
CA MET A 202 3.09 18.64 -6.14
C MET A 202 3.97 19.87 -5.83
N LYS A 203 4.97 19.72 -4.97
CA LYS A 203 5.94 20.78 -4.68
C LYS A 203 6.90 21.01 -5.85
N ASN A 204 7.26 19.94 -6.57
CA ASN A 204 8.29 19.96 -7.60
C ASN A 204 7.71 20.10 -9.03
N GLU A 205 6.47 19.68 -9.25
CA GLU A 205 5.78 19.70 -10.54
C GLU A 205 4.39 20.33 -10.37
N SER A 206 4.03 21.38 -11.14
CA SER A 206 2.67 21.94 -11.08
C SER A 206 2.16 22.45 -12.43
N GLU A 207 1.76 21.52 -13.29
CA GLU A 207 1.08 21.83 -14.56
C GLU A 207 -0.46 21.84 -14.40
N CYS A 208 -1.00 21.18 -13.36
CA CYS A 208 -2.44 21.01 -13.18
C CYS A 208 -3.05 22.06 -12.23
N VAL A 209 -3.68 23.10 -12.77
CA VAL A 209 -4.25 24.23 -12.01
C VAL A 209 -5.38 23.81 -11.04
N LYS A 210 -6.17 22.80 -11.39
CA LYS A 210 -7.35 22.36 -10.61
C LYS A 210 -7.07 21.21 -9.64
N VAL A 211 -5.83 20.74 -9.55
CA VAL A 211 -5.45 19.63 -8.66
C VAL A 211 -4.94 20.21 -7.34
N PRO A 212 -5.45 19.77 -6.18
CA PRO A 212 -4.99 20.27 -4.88
C PRO A 212 -3.49 20.12 -4.72
N ARG A 213 -2.78 21.22 -4.41
CA ARG A 213 -1.32 21.21 -4.20
C ARG A 213 -0.89 20.56 -2.89
N TYR A 214 -1.83 20.37 -1.96
CA TYR A 214 -1.54 19.86 -0.64
C TYR A 214 -2.70 19.02 -0.13
N LEU A 215 -2.39 17.80 0.31
CA LEU A 215 -3.28 16.90 1.01
C LEU A 215 -3.03 16.99 2.52
N TYR A 216 -4.11 16.96 3.31
CA TYR A 216 -4.05 17.02 4.76
C TYR A 216 -3.78 15.66 5.40
N SER A 217 -3.16 15.65 6.59
CA SER A 217 -2.99 14.42 7.37
C SER A 217 -4.34 13.84 7.83
N PRO A 218 -4.52 12.50 7.81
CA PRO A 218 -5.61 11.84 8.53
C PRO A 218 -5.58 12.08 10.06
N PHE A 219 -4.46 12.53 10.64
CA PHE A 219 -4.30 12.78 12.07
C PHE A 219 -4.52 14.24 12.49
N GLY A 220 -5.10 15.07 11.60
CA GLY A 220 -5.32 16.49 11.85
C GLY A 220 -4.11 17.37 11.55
N THR A 221 -4.14 18.65 11.93
CA THR A 221 -3.05 19.59 11.64
C THR A 221 -1.77 19.18 12.37
N GLU A 222 -0.87 18.53 11.62
CA GLU A 222 0.57 18.35 11.87
C GLU A 222 0.96 18.49 13.34
N ARG A 223 0.89 17.40 14.10
CA ARG A 223 1.46 17.32 15.46
C ARG A 223 2.89 17.85 15.47
N ARG A 224 3.65 17.60 14.39
CA ARG A 224 5.02 18.09 14.18
C ARG A 224 5.09 19.62 14.13
N ARG A 225 4.18 20.28 13.40
CA ARG A 225 4.10 21.76 13.33
C ARG A 225 3.67 22.36 14.67
N THR A 226 2.73 21.72 15.37
CA THR A 226 2.29 22.16 16.71
C THR A 226 3.40 22.00 17.75
N PHE A 227 4.13 20.88 17.75
CA PHE A 227 5.31 20.67 18.60
C PHE A 227 6.41 21.68 18.28
N SER A 228 6.71 21.92 16.99
CA SER A 228 7.72 22.91 16.59
C SER A 228 7.34 24.33 17.00
N ILE A 229 6.08 24.75 16.83
CA ILE A 229 5.61 26.07 17.25
C ILE A 229 5.68 26.21 18.78
N SER A 230 5.20 25.21 19.51
CA SER A 230 5.19 25.23 20.99
C SER A 230 6.61 25.31 21.56
N LEU A 231 7.56 24.59 20.96
CA LEU A 231 8.96 24.60 21.36
C LEU A 231 9.61 25.97 21.11
N ILE A 232 9.36 26.58 19.94
CA ILE A 232 9.86 27.92 19.61
C ILE A 232 9.30 28.97 20.57
N THR A 233 8.01 28.91 20.90
CA THR A 233 7.41 29.86 21.85
C THR A 233 7.99 29.72 23.26
N MET A 234 8.23 28.49 23.73
CA MET A 234 8.82 28.23 25.05
C MET A 234 10.27 28.75 25.15
N PHE A 235 11.06 28.56 24.09
CA PHE A 235 12.41 29.11 24.01
C PHE A 235 12.40 30.64 23.96
N ALA A 236 11.53 31.25 23.16
CA ALA A 236 11.41 32.71 23.08
C ALA A 236 11.00 33.34 24.41
N THR A 237 10.07 32.73 25.17
CA THR A 237 9.70 33.24 26.49
C THR A 237 10.84 33.11 27.49
N SER A 238 11.62 32.03 27.43
CA SER A 238 12.75 31.79 28.32
C SER A 238 13.89 32.79 28.07
N THR A 239 14.18 33.10 26.80
CA THR A 239 15.20 34.09 26.45
C THR A 239 14.78 35.51 26.86
N ILE A 240 13.50 35.88 26.70
CA ILE A 240 12.98 37.17 27.16
C ILE A 240 13.06 37.31 28.69
N LEU A 241 12.68 36.28 29.45
CA LEU A 241 12.79 36.30 30.91
C LEU A 241 14.24 36.44 31.37
N PHE A 242 15.16 35.73 30.72
CA PHE A 242 16.58 35.79 31.02
C PHE A 242 17.17 37.19 30.74
N THR A 243 16.80 37.84 29.64
CA THR A 243 17.26 39.19 29.33
C THR A 243 16.72 40.22 30.30
N VAL A 244 15.43 40.14 30.66
CA VAL A 244 14.82 41.03 31.66
C VAL A 244 15.48 40.86 33.04
N TYR A 245 15.68 39.61 33.49
CA TYR A 245 16.36 39.34 34.76
C TYR A 245 17.79 39.88 34.78
N LYS A 246 18.54 39.67 33.68
CA LYS A 246 19.92 40.16 33.55
C LYS A 246 19.99 41.69 33.57
N VAL A 247 19.08 42.38 32.89
CA VAL A 247 19.04 43.85 32.87
C VAL A 247 18.69 44.41 34.25
N ASN A 248 17.71 43.81 34.93
CA ASN A 248 17.31 44.26 36.27
C ASN A 248 18.34 43.92 37.36
N GLY A 249 19.11 42.84 37.20
CA GLY A 249 20.20 42.48 38.11
C GLY A 249 21.48 43.32 37.93
N ILE A 250 21.60 44.08 36.84
CA ILE A 250 22.69 45.06 36.60
C ILE A 250 22.32 46.46 37.13
N LEU A 251 21.03 46.69 37.44
CA LEU A 251 20.49 47.97 37.94
C LEU A 251 20.36 48.04 39.48
N LEU A 252 20.87 47.05 40.20
CA LEU A 252 21.01 46.99 41.66
C LEU A 252 22.50 47.10 42.04
#